data_AF-A0A9X2L109-F1
#
_entry.id   AF-A0A9X2L109-F1
#
_cell.length_a   1.000
_cell.length_b   1.000
_cell.length_c   1.000
_cell.angle_alpha   90.00
_cell.angle_beta   90.00
_cell.angle_gamma   90.00
#
_symmetry.space_group_name_H-M   'P 1'
#
loop_
_entity.id
_entity.type
_entity.pdbx_description
1 polymer ?
#
loop_
_entity_poly.entity_id
_entity_poly.type
_entity_poly.pdbx_seq_one_letter_code
_entity_poly.pdbx_strand_id
1 'polypeptide(L)'
;MFYSDGIEFLGFYLIGLEYALLFGIIAALFNLIPYLGTVLGYGVVLLFTLGTGTPGLAIPILIQFLIVQFLENNILTPNITGSYVQINPLVIIFSLIAASMIWGVPGMLIIIPYLGLFKIVCENVEDLKPIGFLLGTRGTERHAITIKSLQRRFGWLDEGE
;
A
#
# COMPACT_ATOMS: atom_id res chain seq x y z
N MET A 1 5.71 -5.51 7.11
CA MET A 1 5.90 -6.79 6.40
C MET A 1 5.68 -7.94 7.37
N PHE A 2 6.68 -8.41 8.14
CA PHE A 2 6.47 -9.59 9.01
C PHE A 2 5.34 -9.47 10.06
N TYR A 3 5.03 -8.27 10.55
CA TYR A 3 3.94 -8.05 11.51
C TYR A 3 2.55 -8.19 10.88
N SER A 4 2.36 -7.78 9.63
CA SER A 4 1.06 -7.89 8.96
C SER A 4 0.78 -9.33 8.56
N ASP A 5 1.77 -10.05 8.02
CA ASP A 5 1.64 -11.47 7.66
C ASP A 5 1.22 -12.33 8.88
N GLY A 6 1.72 -11.99 10.08
CA GLY A 6 1.33 -12.64 11.33
C GLY A 6 -0.15 -12.44 11.68
N ILE A 7 -0.71 -11.25 11.42
CA ILE A 7 -2.13 -10.94 11.66
C ILE A 7 -3.01 -11.69 10.64
N GLU A 8 -2.56 -11.84 9.40
CA GLU A 8 -3.26 -12.60 8.36
C GLU A 8 -3.38 -14.09 8.73
N PHE A 9 -2.24 -14.69 9.10
CA PHE A 9 -2.22 -16.09 9.55
C PHE A 9 -3.15 -16.30 10.75
N LEU A 10 -3.10 -15.40 11.74
CA LEU A 10 -3.94 -15.48 12.93
C LEU A 10 -5.42 -15.32 12.58
N GLY A 11 -5.73 -14.46 11.60
CA GLY A 11 -7.08 -14.30 11.03
C GLY A 11 -7.58 -15.60 10.41
N PHE A 12 -6.79 -16.24 9.54
CA PHE A 12 -7.18 -17.53 8.92
C PHE A 12 -7.34 -18.64 9.96
N TYR A 13 -6.48 -18.68 10.97
CA TYR A 13 -6.56 -19.64 12.06
C TYR A 13 -7.85 -19.47 12.88
N LEU A 14 -8.21 -18.23 13.23
CA LEU A 14 -9.44 -17.92 13.98
C LEU A 14 -10.72 -18.21 13.19
N ILE A 15 -10.68 -18.07 11.86
CA ILE A 15 -11.81 -18.42 10.97
C ILE A 15 -12.02 -19.95 10.90
N GLY A 16 -11.07 -20.75 11.38
CA GLY A 16 -11.14 -22.21 11.33
C GLY A 16 -10.79 -22.78 9.96
N LEU A 17 -9.96 -22.07 9.20
CA LEU A 17 -9.52 -22.52 7.88
C LEU A 17 -8.55 -23.70 8.05
N GLU A 18 -8.91 -24.88 7.52
CA GLU A 18 -8.16 -26.13 7.71
C GLU A 18 -6.68 -26.01 7.30
N TYR A 19 -6.40 -25.25 6.25
CA TYR A 19 -5.05 -25.04 5.71
C TYR A 19 -4.48 -23.65 6.04
N ALA A 20 -4.84 -23.07 7.18
CA ALA A 20 -4.40 -21.71 7.58
C ALA A 20 -2.88 -21.48 7.48
N LEU A 21 -2.06 -22.47 7.87
CA LEU A 21 -0.60 -22.39 7.79
C LEU A 21 -0.10 -22.35 6.34
N LEU A 22 -0.65 -23.20 5.48
CA LEU A 22 -0.30 -23.23 4.06
C LEU A 22 -0.63 -21.89 3.40
N PHE A 23 -1.82 -21.36 3.67
CA PHE A 23 -2.26 -20.09 3.12
C PHE A 23 -1.51 -18.90 3.67
N GLY A 24 -1.13 -18.90 4.95
CA GLY A 24 -0.25 -17.89 5.52
C GLY A 24 1.13 -17.86 4.82
N ILE A 25 1.71 -19.03 4.52
CA ILE A 25 2.97 -19.12 3.78
C ILE A 25 2.81 -18.63 2.34
N ILE A 26 1.73 -19.02 1.66
CA ILE A 26 1.43 -18.56 0.29
C ILE A 26 1.25 -17.03 0.27
N ALA A 27 0.47 -16.48 1.20
CA ALA A 27 0.27 -15.05 1.33
C ALA A 27 1.60 -14.31 1.56
N ALA A 28 2.44 -14.80 2.47
CA ALA A 28 3.77 -14.23 2.71
C ALA A 28 4.68 -14.28 1.47
N LEU A 29 4.61 -15.35 0.66
CA LEU A 29 5.34 -15.45 -0.61
C LEU A 29 4.83 -14.43 -1.63
N PHE A 30 3.52 -14.27 -1.77
CA PHE A 30 2.95 -13.27 -2.67
C PHE A 30 3.24 -11.84 -2.21
N ASN A 31 3.29 -11.58 -0.91
CA ASN A 31 3.57 -10.26 -0.33
C ASN A 31 4.96 -9.70 -0.69
N LEU A 32 5.85 -10.53 -1.25
CA LEU A 32 7.07 -10.06 -1.92
C LEU A 32 6.77 -9.06 -3.06
N ILE A 33 5.59 -9.14 -3.69
CA ILE A 33 5.17 -8.16 -4.69
C ILE A 33 4.41 -7.03 -3.99
N PRO A 34 4.94 -5.80 -3.95
CA PRO A 34 4.28 -4.71 -3.25
C PRO A 34 2.88 -4.41 -3.82
N TYR A 35 1.91 -4.12 -2.93
CA TYR A 35 0.49 -3.84 -3.22
C TYR A 35 -0.31 -4.99 -3.85
N LEU A 36 0.27 -5.71 -4.82
CA LEU A 36 -0.39 -6.83 -5.49
C LEU A 36 -0.33 -8.12 -4.68
N GLY A 37 0.72 -8.30 -3.88
CA GLY A 37 0.96 -9.52 -3.13
C GLY A 37 -0.17 -9.89 -2.19
N THR A 38 -0.63 -8.95 -1.37
CA THR A 38 -1.76 -9.17 -0.47
C THR A 38 -3.04 -9.53 -1.24
N VAL A 39 -3.34 -8.83 -2.34
CA VAL A 39 -4.53 -9.11 -3.16
C VAL A 39 -4.46 -10.51 -3.77
N LEU A 40 -3.30 -10.89 -4.32
CA LEU A 40 -3.09 -12.21 -4.91
C LEU A 40 -3.14 -13.32 -3.85
N GLY A 41 -2.51 -13.11 -2.69
CA GLY A 41 -2.52 -14.04 -1.57
C GLY A 41 -3.95 -14.36 -1.13
N TYR A 42 -4.74 -13.35 -0.78
CA TYR A 42 -6.15 -13.54 -0.43
C TYR A 42 -7.00 -14.07 -1.57
N GLY A 43 -6.68 -13.68 -2.82
CA GLY A 43 -7.33 -14.22 -4.01
C GLY A 43 -7.21 -15.73 -4.10
N VAL A 44 -6.00 -16.29 -3.87
CA VAL A 44 -5.78 -17.74 -3.85
C VAL A 44 -6.58 -18.40 -2.72
N VAL A 45 -6.57 -17.82 -1.52
CA VAL A 45 -7.34 -18.35 -0.38
C VAL A 45 -8.84 -18.40 -0.66
N LEU A 46 -9.39 -17.31 -1.24
CA LEU A 46 -10.80 -17.21 -1.59
C LEU A 46 -11.20 -18.19 -2.69
N LEU A 47 -10.41 -18.27 -3.77
CA LEU A 47 -10.68 -19.20 -4.88
C LEU A 47 -10.66 -20.65 -4.41
N PHE A 48 -9.69 -21.01 -3.56
CA PHE A 48 -9.62 -22.34 -2.98
C PHE A 48 -10.85 -22.62 -2.10
N THR A 49 -11.18 -21.71 -1.18
CA THR A 49 -12.30 -21.89 -0.23
C THR A 49 -13.64 -22.02 -0.93
N LEU A 50 -13.85 -21.30 -2.04
CA LEU A 50 -15.04 -21.41 -2.88
C LEU A 50 -15.07 -22.73 -3.66
N GLY A 51 -13.90 -23.24 -4.08
CA GLY A 51 -13.78 -24.48 -4.84
C GLY A 51 -13.92 -25.77 -4.01
N THR A 52 -13.55 -25.75 -2.73
CA THR A 52 -13.51 -26.95 -1.87
C THR A 52 -14.80 -27.24 -1.10
N GLY A 53 -15.88 -26.50 -1.34
CA GLY A 53 -17.21 -26.82 -0.78
C GLY A 53 -17.51 -26.20 0.59
N THR A 54 -16.67 -25.27 1.08
CA THR A 54 -16.95 -24.45 2.28
C THR A 54 -17.18 -22.97 1.93
N PRO A 55 -18.09 -22.62 1.00
CA PRO A 55 -18.29 -21.23 0.59
C PRO A 55 -18.77 -20.32 1.73
N GLY A 56 -19.34 -20.89 2.81
CA GLY A 56 -19.66 -20.15 4.03
C GLY A 56 -18.45 -19.49 4.70
N LEU A 57 -17.23 -20.00 4.46
CA LEU A 57 -15.99 -19.40 4.95
C LEU A 57 -15.46 -18.28 4.05
N ALA A 58 -15.96 -18.14 2.82
CA ALA A 58 -15.50 -17.07 1.91
C ALA A 58 -15.86 -15.67 2.42
N ILE A 59 -17.05 -15.52 3.00
CA ILE A 59 -17.51 -14.26 3.60
C ILE A 59 -16.61 -13.81 4.77
N PRO A 60 -16.35 -14.63 5.81
CA PRO A 60 -15.46 -14.22 6.89
C PRO A 60 -14.03 -13.95 6.43
N ILE A 61 -13.51 -14.67 5.42
CA ILE A 61 -12.20 -14.38 4.82
C ILE A 61 -12.19 -13.00 4.15
N LEU A 62 -13.24 -12.65 3.40
CA LEU A 62 -13.40 -11.32 2.80
C LEU A 62 -13.49 -10.20 3.85
N ILE A 63 -14.24 -10.43 4.93
CA ILE A 63 -14.33 -9.47 6.04
C ILE A 63 -12.96 -9.29 6.69
N GLN A 64 -12.26 -10.39 6.96
CA GLN A 64 -10.93 -10.36 7.56
C GLN A 64 -9.91 -9.67 6.65
N PHE A 65 -9.94 -9.91 5.33
CA PHE A 65 -9.17 -9.15 4.34
C PHE A 65 -9.42 -7.63 4.46
N LEU A 66 -10.68 -7.20 4.50
CA LEU A 66 -11.02 -5.78 4.59
C LEU A 66 -10.51 -5.17 5.91
N ILE A 67 -10.65 -5.88 7.02
CA ILE A 67 -10.16 -5.44 8.33
C ILE A 67 -8.64 -5.30 8.31
N VAL A 68 -7.91 -6.32 7.84
CA VAL A 68 -6.45 -6.27 7.77
C VAL A 68 -6.00 -5.17 6.84
N GLN A 69 -6.53 -5.06 5.63
CA GLN A 69 -6.20 -3.97 4.69
C GLN A 69 -6.48 -2.59 5.28
N PHE A 70 -7.57 -2.44 6.03
CA PHE A 70 -7.88 -1.17 6.67
C PHE A 70 -6.84 -0.83 7.74
N LEU A 71 -6.52 -1.78 8.64
CA LEU A 71 -5.48 -1.60 9.65
C LEU A 71 -4.12 -1.33 9.02
N GLU A 72 -3.78 -2.05 7.95
CA GLU A 72 -2.49 -1.91 7.29
C GLU A 72 -2.33 -0.53 6.64
N ASN A 73 -3.33 -0.11 5.87
CA ASN A 73 -3.25 1.15 5.13
C ASN A 73 -3.42 2.39 6.03
N ASN A 74 -4.21 2.31 7.11
CA ASN A 74 -4.55 3.48 7.92
C ASN A 74 -3.76 3.58 9.23
N ILE A 75 -3.24 2.47 9.76
CA ILE A 75 -2.59 2.45 11.08
C ILE A 75 -1.15 1.95 10.96
N LEU A 76 -0.94 0.73 10.45
CA LEU A 76 0.38 0.10 10.45
C LEU A 76 1.35 0.85 9.53
N THR A 77 0.97 1.08 8.28
CA THR A 77 1.82 1.78 7.29
C THR A 77 2.27 3.17 7.77
N PRO A 78 1.38 4.09 8.21
CA PRO A 78 1.82 5.40 8.66
C PRO A 78 2.62 5.37 9.96
N ASN A 79 2.33 4.45 10.88
CA ASN A 79 3.01 4.39 12.18
C ASN A 79 4.39 3.70 12.10
N ILE A 80 4.55 2.72 11.20
CA ILE A 80 5.83 1.99 11.04
C ILE A 80 6.76 2.73 10.08
N THR A 81 6.23 3.20 8.95
CA THR A 81 7.06 3.74 7.84
C THR A 81 7.18 5.26 7.89
N GLY A 82 6.48 5.93 8.83
CA GLY A 82 6.66 7.33 9.20
C GLY A 82 6.75 8.31 8.00
N SER A 83 5.62 8.68 7.39
CA SER A 83 5.50 9.71 6.33
C SER A 83 6.65 9.73 5.30
N TYR A 84 6.66 8.77 4.35
CA TYR A 84 7.63 8.85 3.25
C TYR A 84 7.08 8.55 1.85
N VAL A 85 7.72 9.29 0.92
CA VAL A 85 7.61 9.31 -0.53
C VAL A 85 6.17 9.29 -1.05
N GLN A 86 5.58 10.48 -1.09
CA GLN A 86 4.32 10.79 -1.75
C GLN A 86 4.34 10.51 -3.27
N ILE A 87 4.47 9.25 -3.68
CA ILE A 87 4.38 8.80 -5.07
C ILE A 87 2.95 8.38 -5.34
N ASN A 88 2.42 8.77 -6.49
CA ASN A 88 1.10 8.35 -6.91
C ASN A 88 1.04 6.80 -7.02
N PRO A 89 0.08 6.12 -6.36
CA PRO A 89 -0.07 4.66 -6.44
C PRO A 89 -0.19 4.13 -7.88
N LEU A 90 -0.78 4.90 -8.80
CA LEU A 90 -0.86 4.51 -10.22
C LEU A 90 0.52 4.36 -10.85
N VAL A 91 1.43 5.30 -10.56
CA VAL A 91 2.81 5.26 -11.06
C VAL A 91 3.53 4.02 -10.55
N ILE A 92 3.29 3.65 -9.28
CA ILE A 92 3.85 2.44 -8.69
C ILE A 92 3.34 1.20 -9.43
N ILE A 93 2.03 1.09 -9.68
CA ILE A 93 1.43 -0.04 -10.40
C ILE A 93 2.00 -0.17 -11.81
N PHE A 94 2.04 0.91 -12.60
CA PHE A 94 2.61 0.89 -13.95
C PHE A 94 4.10 0.51 -13.94
N SER A 95 4.85 1.03 -12.98
CA SER A 95 6.28 0.73 -12.86
C SER A 95 6.52 -0.70 -12.41
N LEU A 96 5.68 -1.26 -11.54
CA LEU A 96 5.73 -2.68 -11.17
C LEU A 96 5.53 -3.58 -12.38
N ILE A 97 4.53 -3.28 -13.22
CA ILE A 97 4.29 -4.01 -14.47
C ILE A 97 5.52 -3.91 -15.37
N ALA A 98 6.03 -2.71 -15.61
CA ALA A 98 7.23 -2.50 -16.44
C ALA A 98 8.46 -3.24 -15.89
N ALA A 99 8.74 -3.12 -14.59
CA ALA A 99 9.89 -3.76 -13.94
C ALA A 99 9.78 -5.29 -13.97
N SER A 100 8.57 -5.83 -13.83
CA SER A 100 8.31 -7.26 -13.93
C SER A 100 8.57 -7.82 -15.32
N MET A 101 8.27 -7.05 -16.37
CA MET A 101 8.54 -7.45 -17.75
C MET A 101 10.05 -7.46 -18.04
N ILE A 102 10.81 -6.57 -17.39
CA ILE A 102 12.26 -6.46 -17.59
C ILE A 102 13.01 -7.56 -16.84
N TRP A 103 12.74 -7.74 -15.53
CA TRP A 103 13.54 -8.61 -14.67
C TRP A 103 12.71 -9.49 -13.72
N GLY A 104 11.40 -9.56 -13.89
CA GLY A 104 10.51 -10.37 -13.05
C GLY A 104 10.40 -9.84 -11.61
N VAL A 105 10.32 -10.78 -10.66
CA VAL A 105 10.13 -10.49 -9.22
C VAL A 105 11.25 -9.61 -8.64
N PRO A 106 12.55 -9.84 -8.92
CA PRO A 106 13.61 -8.94 -8.47
C PRO A 106 13.42 -7.48 -8.94
N GLY A 107 12.94 -7.28 -10.17
CA GLY A 107 12.63 -5.94 -10.69
C GLY A 107 11.51 -5.26 -9.91
N MET A 108 10.46 -6.00 -9.55
CA MET A 108 9.34 -5.48 -8.75
C MET A 108 9.76 -5.07 -7.33
N LEU A 109 10.75 -5.74 -6.73
CA LEU A 109 11.25 -5.38 -5.40
C LEU A 109 12.05 -4.08 -5.41
N ILE A 110 12.86 -3.88 -6.44
CA ILE A 110 13.77 -2.72 -6.55
C ILE A 110 13.04 -1.46 -7.03
N ILE A 111 11.89 -1.60 -7.71
CA ILE A 111 11.24 -0.45 -8.36
C ILE A 111 10.75 0.62 -7.37
N ILE A 112 10.31 0.24 -6.17
CA ILE A 112 9.80 1.21 -5.18
C ILE A 112 10.90 2.15 -4.67
N PRO A 113 12.03 1.65 -4.13
CA PRO A 113 13.11 2.53 -3.71
C PRO A 113 13.69 3.30 -4.90
N TYR A 114 13.75 2.69 -6.09
CA TYR A 114 14.18 3.37 -7.31
C TYR A 114 13.26 4.55 -7.67
N LEU A 115 11.94 4.36 -7.66
CA LEU A 115 10.98 5.43 -7.92
C LEU A 115 11.09 6.57 -6.90
N GLY A 116 11.36 6.23 -5.63
CA GLY A 116 11.65 7.20 -4.60
C GLY A 116 12.87 8.07 -4.94
N LEU A 117 13.98 7.43 -5.29
CA LEU A 117 15.20 8.12 -5.71
C LEU A 117 14.97 8.96 -6.98
N PHE A 118 14.31 8.38 -7.98
CA PHE A 118 14.02 9.03 -9.25
C PHE A 118 13.18 10.29 -9.05
N LYS A 119 12.12 10.20 -8.22
CA LYS A 119 11.30 11.36 -7.87
C LYS A 119 12.13 12.46 -7.21
N ILE A 120 13.00 12.12 -6.26
CA ILE A 120 13.87 13.09 -5.59
C ILE A 120 14.78 13.81 -6.61
N VAL A 121 15.35 13.07 -7.56
CA VAL A 121 16.17 13.66 -8.63
C VAL A 121 15.34 14.61 -9.50
N CYS A 122 14.14 14.20 -9.92
CA CYS A 122 13.24 15.07 -10.70
C CYS A 122 12.83 16.34 -9.96
N GLU A 123 12.68 16.30 -8.64
CA GLU A 123 12.35 17.49 -7.83
C GLU A 123 13.55 18.46 -7.70
N ASN A 124 14.78 17.97 -7.79
CA ASN A 124 16.01 18.78 -7.64
C ASN A 124 16.50 19.40 -8.97
N VAL A 125 16.08 18.89 -10.12
CA VAL A 125 16.48 19.41 -11.44
C VAL A 125 15.36 20.29 -12.03
N GLU A 126 15.67 21.55 -12.35
CA GLU A 126 14.66 22.54 -12.75
C GLU A 126 13.83 22.10 -13.96
N ASP A 127 14.46 21.50 -14.96
CA ASP A 127 13.79 21.01 -16.18
C ASP A 127 12.90 19.77 -15.94
N LEU A 128 13.17 18.97 -14.90
CA LEU A 128 12.43 17.75 -14.59
C LEU A 128 11.36 17.95 -13.50
N LYS A 129 11.25 19.15 -12.91
CA LYS A 129 10.20 19.51 -11.94
C LYS A 129 8.78 19.15 -12.41
N PRO A 130 8.39 19.34 -13.70
CA PRO A 130 7.06 18.93 -14.16
C PRO A 130 6.81 17.41 -14.04
N ILE A 131 7.84 16.59 -14.32
CA ILE A 131 7.75 15.13 -14.21
C ILE A 131 7.67 14.73 -12.74
N GLY A 132 8.52 15.33 -11.88
CA GLY A 132 8.46 15.13 -10.43
C GLY A 132 7.08 15.46 -9.84
N PHE A 133 6.42 16.50 -10.36
CA PHE A 133 5.06 16.87 -9.96
C PHE A 133 4.01 15.82 -10.37
N LEU A 134 4.09 15.26 -11.59
CA LEU A 134 3.17 14.20 -12.04
C LEU A 134 3.35 12.88 -11.29
N LEU A 135 4.60 12.56 -10.92
CA LEU A 135 4.93 11.38 -10.11
C LEU A 135 4.50 11.54 -8.65
N GLY A 136 4.44 12.78 -8.16
CA GLY A 136 4.05 13.11 -6.80
C GLY A 136 2.53 13.15 -6.58
N THR A 137 2.08 13.00 -5.32
CA THR A 137 0.67 13.24 -4.95
C THR A 137 0.34 14.73 -4.70
N ARG A 138 1.25 15.65 -5.08
CA ARG A 138 1.23 17.08 -4.71
C ARG A 138 0.34 17.98 -5.57
N GLY A 139 -0.48 17.43 -6.46
CA GLY A 139 -1.55 18.19 -7.11
C GLY A 139 -2.67 18.65 -6.15
N THR A 140 -2.78 18.02 -4.97
CA THR A 140 -3.91 18.24 -4.05
C THR A 140 -3.52 19.04 -2.79
N GLU A 141 -2.24 19.13 -2.43
CA GLU A 141 -1.80 19.85 -1.21
C GLU A 141 -1.95 21.38 -1.31
N ARG A 142 -1.87 21.97 -2.52
CA ARG A 142 -2.05 23.43 -2.69
C ARG A 142 -3.46 23.93 -2.34
N HIS A 143 -4.44 23.03 -2.22
CA HIS A 143 -5.83 23.36 -1.88
C HIS A 143 -6.32 22.60 -0.64
N ALA A 144 -5.45 21.86 0.06
CA ALA A 144 -5.82 21.32 1.36
C ALA A 144 -6.07 22.49 2.31
N ILE A 145 -7.34 22.72 2.65
CA ILE A 145 -7.73 23.71 3.65
C ILE A 145 -7.14 23.22 4.98
N THR A 146 -5.92 23.68 5.27
CA THR A 146 -5.25 23.41 6.52
C THR A 146 -5.90 24.30 7.57
N ILE A 147 -6.07 23.83 8.80
CA ILE A 147 -6.64 24.63 9.90
C ILE A 147 -5.92 25.99 10.01
N LYS A 148 -4.60 26.01 9.78
CA LYS A 148 -3.78 27.24 9.71
C LYS A 148 -4.19 28.20 8.58
N SER A 149 -4.59 27.71 7.40
CA SER A 149 -5.04 28.57 6.28
C SER A 149 -6.44 29.15 6.53
N LEU A 150 -7.30 28.40 7.22
CA LEU A 150 -8.62 28.87 7.68
C LEU A 150 -8.49 29.92 8.79
N GLN A 151 -7.60 29.69 9.76
CA GLN A 151 -7.32 30.62 10.86
C GLN A 151 -6.76 31.96 10.35
N ARG A 152 -5.89 31.93 9.34
CA ARG A 152 -5.33 33.14 8.70
C ARG A 152 -6.39 33.92 7.91
N ARG A 153 -7.36 33.23 7.30
CA ARG A 153 -8.50 33.85 6.59
C ARG A 153 -9.55 34.46 7.51
N PHE A 154 -9.62 34.00 8.75
CA PHE A 154 -10.50 34.54 9.80
C PHE A 154 -9.80 35.53 10.76
N GLY A 155 -8.56 35.93 10.50
CA GLY A 155 -7.88 36.99 11.27
C GLY A 155 -7.46 36.60 12.70
N TRP A 156 -7.25 35.31 12.99
CA TRP A 156 -6.88 34.84 14.34
C TRP A 156 -5.37 34.89 14.62
N LEU A 157 -4.56 35.28 13.62
CA LEU A 157 -3.11 35.43 13.72
C LEU A 157 -2.71 36.75 13.07
N ASP A 158 -3.16 37.85 13.66
CA ASP A 158 -2.47 39.13 13.51
C ASP A 158 -1.34 39.18 14.55
N GLU A 159 -0.13 39.31 14.01
CA GLU A 159 1.07 39.93 14.59
C GLU A 159 1.42 39.64 16.06
N GLY A 160 2.42 38.76 16.25
CA GLY A 160 3.14 38.67 17.52
C GLY A 160 4.05 37.43 17.62
N GLU A 161 5.31 37.62 17.19
CA GLU A 161 6.49 36.72 17.28
C GLU A 161 6.73 35.69 16.17
#